data_AF-O45490-F1
#
_entry.id   AF-O45490-F1
#
_cell.length_a   1.000
_cell.length_b   1.000
_cell.length_c   1.000
_cell.angle_alpha   90.00
_cell.angle_beta   90.00
_cell.angle_gamma   90.00
#
_symmetry.space_group_name_H-M   'P 1'
#
loop_
_entity.id
_entity.type
_entity.pdbx_description
1 polymer ?
#
loop_
_entity_poly.entity_id
_entity_poly.type
_entity_poly.pdbx_seq_one_letter_code
_entity_poly.pdbx_strand_id
1 'polypeptide(L)'
;MRYKLGSLSTVLLVTLICFTLLYYFTFTGKEYRLKSQEDEYLLESLKFNRINALKIAKKNREALIKSSNSLNYTDFFEKVKVEAHCEHKMRIGGDGDGGKSVCNPKMVKDDCKLLSLGLHDQIEYDLHIYDVTGRKCKLIGADIDPQNATTRALYEKMNGKLFVGQIPIPLSIPSILRKSGASEVELLKIDIEGGEFIGLEPLIRDFYVCQILIEIHGFPTIHLALLKIMSKYGFRIFNVEPNPQCYFCCEYSLINEFCMTQYGVFPLAIVIPQM
;
A
#
# COMPACT_ATOMS: atom_id res chain seq x y z
N MET A 1 37.19 -51.57 -38.70
CA MET A 1 37.38 -51.33 -37.25
C MET A 1 36.55 -50.13 -36.81
N ARG A 2 35.24 -50.30 -36.57
CA ARG A 2 34.33 -49.23 -36.09
C ARG A 2 33.31 -49.85 -35.14
N TYR A 3 33.78 -50.33 -33.98
CA TYR A 3 32.90 -50.82 -32.93
C TYR A 3 32.57 -49.67 -31.95
N LYS A 4 31.27 -49.32 -31.90
CA LYS A 4 30.50 -48.95 -30.70
C LYS A 4 30.95 -47.77 -29.82
N LEU A 5 31.50 -46.69 -30.39
CA LEU A 5 31.66 -45.42 -29.65
C LEU A 5 30.33 -44.90 -29.03
N GLY A 6 29.17 -45.24 -29.63
CA GLY A 6 27.85 -44.77 -29.17
C GLY A 6 27.43 -45.28 -27.79
N SER A 7 27.77 -46.51 -27.40
CA SER A 7 27.25 -47.13 -26.16
C SER A 7 27.85 -46.51 -24.90
N LEU A 8 29.15 -46.21 -24.91
CA LEU A 8 29.81 -45.59 -23.77
C LEU A 8 29.38 -44.13 -23.62
N SER A 9 29.22 -43.42 -24.75
CA SER A 9 28.73 -42.03 -24.78
C SER A 9 27.30 -41.92 -24.23
N THR A 10 26.40 -42.83 -24.60
CA THR A 10 25.04 -42.84 -24.04
C THR A 10 25.01 -43.14 -22.56
N VAL A 11 25.84 -44.08 -22.06
CA VAL A 11 25.91 -44.38 -20.62
C VAL A 11 26.46 -43.18 -19.84
N LEU A 12 27.53 -42.55 -20.33
CA LEU A 12 28.08 -41.31 -19.75
C LEU A 12 27.01 -40.20 -19.70
N LEU A 13 26.28 -39.99 -20.79
CA LEU A 13 25.22 -38.98 -20.83
C LEU A 13 24.09 -39.27 -19.83
N VAL A 14 23.63 -40.52 -19.75
CA VAL A 14 22.57 -40.91 -18.79
C VAL A 14 23.05 -40.76 -17.35
N THR A 15 24.29 -41.17 -17.04
CA THR A 15 24.85 -40.99 -15.70
C THR A 15 24.97 -39.50 -15.34
N LEU A 16 25.43 -38.66 -16.27
CA LEU A 16 25.52 -37.22 -16.07
C LEU A 16 24.14 -36.62 -15.77
N ILE A 17 23.11 -37.02 -16.54
CA ILE A 17 21.72 -36.58 -16.32
C ILE A 17 21.19 -37.04 -14.96
N CYS A 18 21.44 -38.30 -14.56
CA CYS A 18 21.02 -38.78 -13.24
C CYS A 18 21.70 -37.99 -12.11
N PHE A 19 23.00 -37.70 -12.23
CA PHE A 19 23.72 -36.89 -11.26
C PHE A 19 23.21 -35.44 -11.21
N THR A 20 22.93 -34.81 -12.36
CA THR A 20 22.37 -33.45 -12.38
C THR A 20 20.97 -33.40 -11.81
N LEU A 21 20.11 -34.41 -12.08
CA LEU A 21 18.78 -34.50 -11.49
C LEU A 21 18.84 -34.72 -9.97
N LEU A 22 19.68 -35.64 -9.49
CA LEU A 22 19.87 -35.87 -8.05
C LEU A 22 20.40 -34.61 -7.36
N TYR A 23 21.38 -33.93 -7.96
CA TYR A 23 21.89 -32.67 -7.44
C TYR A 23 20.81 -31.58 -7.42
N TYR A 24 20.02 -31.47 -8.49
CA TYR A 24 18.91 -30.53 -8.57
C TYR A 24 17.87 -30.79 -7.47
N PHE A 25 17.35 -32.01 -7.33
CA PHE A 25 16.36 -32.34 -6.30
C PHE A 25 16.88 -32.16 -4.87
N THR A 26 18.15 -32.50 -4.61
CA THR A 26 18.75 -32.31 -3.29
C THR A 26 18.96 -30.83 -2.98
N PHE A 27 19.37 -30.03 -3.96
CA PHE A 27 19.53 -28.59 -3.82
C PHE A 27 18.17 -27.89 -3.62
N THR A 28 17.18 -28.13 -4.49
CA THR A 28 15.84 -27.55 -4.38
C THR A 28 15.15 -27.97 -3.09
N GLY A 29 15.35 -29.22 -2.65
CA GLY A 29 14.82 -29.72 -1.38
C GLY A 29 15.43 -29.02 -0.15
N LYS A 30 16.73 -28.68 -0.19
CA LYS A 30 17.37 -27.87 0.87
C LYS A 30 16.84 -26.44 0.88
N GLU A 31 16.74 -25.81 -0.29
CA GLU A 31 16.23 -24.44 -0.44
C GLU A 31 14.79 -24.32 0.05
N TYR A 32 13.92 -25.28 -0.31
CA TYR A 32 12.54 -25.32 0.16
C TYR A 32 12.44 -25.46 1.68
N ARG A 33 13.27 -26.32 2.29
CA ARG A 33 13.31 -26.47 3.76
C ARG A 33 13.77 -25.20 4.45
N LEU A 34 14.83 -24.56 3.95
CA LEU A 34 15.32 -23.30 4.51
C LEU A 34 14.23 -22.22 4.45
N LYS A 35 13.59 -22.03 3.29
CA LYS A 35 12.47 -21.09 3.14
C LYS A 35 11.32 -21.41 4.09
N SER A 36 10.94 -22.68 4.23
CA SER A 36 9.87 -23.07 5.16
C SER A 36 10.20 -22.77 6.62
N GLN A 37 11.48 -22.88 7.02
CA GLN A 37 11.93 -22.54 8.37
C GLN A 37 11.96 -21.02 8.59
N GLU A 38 12.36 -20.25 7.58
CA GLU A 38 12.30 -18.78 7.61
C GLU A 38 10.85 -18.28 7.70
N ASP A 39 9.94 -18.84 6.92
CA ASP A 39 8.51 -18.51 6.94
C ASP A 39 7.87 -18.84 8.31
N GLU A 40 8.22 -20.00 8.90
CA GLU A 40 7.75 -20.40 10.23
C GLU A 40 8.27 -19.46 11.32
N TYR A 41 9.57 -19.12 11.28
CA TYR A 41 10.17 -18.18 12.22
C TYR A 41 9.54 -16.77 12.11
N LEU A 42 9.33 -16.28 10.89
CA LEU A 42 8.66 -15.00 10.65
C LEU A 42 7.25 -15.01 11.23
N LEU A 43 6.47 -16.06 10.98
CA LEU A 43 5.12 -16.18 11.51
C LEU A 43 5.07 -16.18 13.04
N GLU A 44 5.98 -16.91 13.70
CA GLU A 44 6.06 -16.90 15.18
C GLU A 44 6.46 -15.53 15.73
N SER A 45 7.41 -14.85 15.09
CA SER A 45 7.78 -13.47 15.42
C SER A 45 6.59 -12.52 15.29
N LEU A 46 5.80 -12.62 14.21
CA LEU A 46 4.61 -11.82 13.99
C LEU A 46 3.51 -12.10 15.02
N LYS A 47 3.28 -13.37 15.38
CA LYS A 47 2.35 -13.73 16.46
C LYS A 47 2.78 -13.12 17.79
N PHE A 48 4.06 -13.19 18.13
CA PHE A 48 4.60 -12.57 19.35
C PHE A 48 4.42 -11.05 19.34
N ASN A 49 4.71 -10.39 18.22
CA ASN A 49 4.51 -8.96 18.04
C ASN A 49 3.04 -8.57 18.19
N ARG A 50 2.11 -9.34 17.63
CA ARG A 50 0.67 -9.14 17.81
C ARG A 50 0.25 -9.28 19.27
N ILE A 51 0.71 -10.31 19.98
CA ILE A 51 0.41 -10.50 21.41
C ILE A 51 0.88 -9.28 22.22
N ASN A 52 2.10 -8.79 21.95
CA ASN A 52 2.62 -7.61 22.65
C ASN A 52 1.85 -6.34 22.30
N ALA A 53 1.52 -6.14 21.01
CA ALA A 53 0.70 -5.02 20.56
C ALA A 53 -0.67 -5.01 21.26
N LEU A 54 -1.32 -6.17 21.40
CA LEU A 54 -2.61 -6.31 22.09
C LEU A 54 -2.50 -5.96 23.58
N LYS A 55 -1.43 -6.40 24.26
CA LYS A 55 -1.20 -6.09 25.69
C LYS A 55 -1.09 -4.59 25.96
N ILE A 56 -0.46 -3.84 25.05
CA ILE A 56 -0.22 -2.39 25.22
C ILE A 56 -1.24 -1.50 24.51
N ALA A 57 -2.18 -2.08 23.75
CA ALA A 57 -3.10 -1.34 22.88
C ALA A 57 -3.92 -0.28 23.63
N LYS A 58 -4.47 -0.62 24.80
CA LYS A 58 -5.23 0.33 25.64
C LYS A 58 -4.37 1.53 26.06
N LYS A 59 -3.15 1.27 26.56
CA LYS A 59 -2.19 2.31 26.95
C LYS A 59 -1.82 3.21 25.78
N ASN A 60 -1.55 2.62 24.62
CA ASN A 60 -1.23 3.39 23.41
C ASN A 60 -2.40 4.26 22.96
N ARG A 61 -3.65 3.77 23.06
CA ARG A 61 -4.86 4.53 22.73
C ARG A 61 -5.04 5.72 23.66
N GLU A 62 -4.89 5.52 24.96
CA GLU A 62 -4.98 6.59 25.95
C GLU A 62 -3.91 7.66 25.72
N ALA A 63 -2.68 7.25 25.41
CA ALA A 63 -1.59 8.15 25.08
C ALA A 63 -1.86 8.96 23.80
N LEU A 64 -2.38 8.32 22.75
CA LEU A 64 -2.76 8.97 21.50
C LEU A 64 -3.88 10.00 21.69
N ILE A 65 -4.93 9.66 22.44
CA ILE A 65 -6.03 10.60 22.74
C ILE A 65 -5.50 11.78 23.56
N LYS A 66 -4.59 11.53 24.50
CA LYS A 66 -3.99 12.61 25.29
C LYS A 66 -3.14 13.54 24.41
N SER A 67 -2.28 12.99 23.55
CA SER A 67 -1.41 13.79 22.68
C SER A 67 -2.21 14.56 21.63
N SER A 68 -3.34 14.02 21.15
CA SER A 68 -4.19 14.72 20.17
C SER A 68 -4.80 16.01 20.69
N ASN A 69 -4.94 16.18 22.02
CA ASN A 69 -5.45 17.40 22.64
C ASN A 69 -4.37 18.47 22.85
N SER A 70 -3.13 18.19 22.44
CA SER A 70 -2.01 19.13 22.48
C SER A 70 -1.73 19.69 21.09
N LEU A 71 -0.98 20.79 21.02
CA LEU A 71 -0.41 21.31 19.77
C LEU A 71 1.02 20.78 19.51
N ASN A 72 1.40 19.68 20.16
CA ASN A 72 2.69 19.02 19.92
C ASN A 72 2.53 17.93 18.85
N TYR A 73 2.74 18.32 17.58
CA TYR A 73 2.60 17.45 16.41
C TYR A 73 3.55 16.25 16.46
N THR A 74 4.81 16.48 16.83
CA THR A 74 5.82 15.41 16.93
C THR A 74 5.39 14.35 17.96
N ASP A 75 4.98 14.74 19.17
CA ASP A 75 4.49 13.78 20.16
C ASP A 75 3.24 13.05 19.66
N PHE A 76 2.32 13.76 19.00
CA PHE A 76 1.13 13.13 18.42
C PHE A 76 1.48 12.07 17.37
N PHE A 77 2.30 12.39 16.37
CA PHE A 77 2.69 11.46 15.32
C PHE A 77 3.43 10.24 15.89
N GLU A 78 4.31 10.44 16.88
CA GLU A 78 4.97 9.34 17.59
C GLU A 78 3.99 8.41 18.33
N LYS A 79 2.82 8.91 18.77
CA LYS A 79 1.79 8.07 19.41
C LYS A 79 0.89 7.34 18.42
N VAL A 80 0.85 7.74 17.15
CA VAL A 80 0.18 6.96 16.11
C VAL A 80 1.00 5.69 15.87
N LYS A 81 0.43 4.53 16.20
CA LYS A 81 1.10 3.24 16.04
C LYS A 81 0.56 2.50 14.84
N VAL A 82 1.43 1.74 14.18
CA VAL A 82 0.99 0.75 13.18
C VAL A 82 0.11 -0.31 13.85
N GLU A 83 -1.00 -0.60 13.20
CA GLU A 83 -2.02 -1.58 13.60
C GLU A 83 -1.97 -2.84 12.74
N ALA A 84 -1.16 -2.82 11.68
CA ALA A 84 -0.95 -3.90 10.74
C ALA A 84 0.51 -3.93 10.27
N HIS A 85 1.07 -5.14 10.13
CA HIS A 85 2.42 -5.36 9.62
C HIS A 85 2.38 -5.74 8.15
N CYS A 86 3.04 -4.95 7.31
CA CYS A 86 3.26 -5.28 5.90
C CYS A 86 4.73 -5.66 5.69
N GLU A 87 4.98 -6.93 5.36
CA GLU A 87 6.34 -7.44 5.14
C GLU A 87 6.98 -6.84 3.87
N HIS A 88 6.20 -6.72 2.80
CA HIS A 88 6.67 -6.24 1.50
C HIS A 88 6.26 -4.77 1.25
N LYS A 89 6.60 -3.89 2.19
CA LYS A 89 6.36 -2.45 2.04
C LYS A 89 7.38 -1.83 1.07
N MET A 90 6.92 -1.00 0.15
CA MET A 90 7.76 -0.32 -0.84
C MET A 90 7.45 1.18 -0.86
N ARG A 91 8.48 2.03 -0.89
CA ARG A 91 8.30 3.45 -1.23
C ARG A 91 8.12 3.58 -2.75
N ILE A 92 7.02 4.17 -3.17
CA ILE A 92 6.64 4.35 -4.58
C ILE A 92 6.54 5.84 -4.86
N GLY A 93 6.95 6.29 -6.05
CA GLY A 93 7.19 7.70 -6.36
C GLY A 93 8.63 8.13 -6.07
N GLY A 94 8.84 9.40 -5.73
CA GLY A 94 10.16 9.98 -5.46
C GLY A 94 10.64 9.82 -4.02
N ASP A 95 11.90 10.18 -3.75
CA ASP A 95 12.49 10.11 -2.41
C ASP A 95 11.98 11.21 -1.45
N GLY A 96 11.29 12.24 -1.98
CA GLY A 96 10.68 13.33 -1.20
C GLY A 96 9.16 13.23 -1.11
N ASP A 97 8.50 14.36 -0.93
CA ASP A 97 7.06 14.52 -0.61
C ASP A 97 6.06 13.75 -1.52
N GLY A 98 6.42 13.54 -2.77
CA GLY A 98 5.59 12.80 -3.72
C GLY A 98 5.58 11.28 -3.51
N GLY A 99 6.51 10.74 -2.71
CA GLY A 99 6.66 9.30 -2.52
C GLY A 99 5.77 8.75 -1.42
N LYS A 100 4.98 7.70 -1.69
CA LYS A 100 4.09 7.07 -0.70
C LYS A 100 4.51 5.64 -0.39
N SER A 101 4.30 5.19 0.85
CA SER A 101 4.58 3.82 1.29
C SER A 101 3.45 2.85 0.94
N VAL A 102 3.64 1.98 -0.06
CA VAL A 102 2.63 1.04 -0.54
C VAL A 102 2.91 -0.37 -0.01
N CYS A 103 1.87 -1.06 0.46
CA CYS A 103 2.02 -2.45 0.86
C CYS A 103 1.92 -3.36 -0.36
N ASN A 104 2.96 -4.17 -0.57
CA ASN A 104 3.04 -5.27 -1.52
C ASN A 104 2.35 -4.99 -2.88
N PRO A 105 2.78 -3.94 -3.62
CA PRO A 105 2.10 -3.48 -4.83
C PRO A 105 2.02 -4.51 -5.97
N LYS A 106 2.80 -5.59 -5.90
CA LYS A 106 2.75 -6.69 -6.87
C LYS A 106 1.52 -7.60 -6.68
N MET A 107 0.86 -7.53 -5.53
CA MET A 107 -0.32 -8.34 -5.18
C MET A 107 -1.65 -7.66 -5.50
N VAL A 108 -1.63 -6.56 -6.25
CA VAL A 108 -2.87 -5.98 -6.78
C VAL A 108 -3.59 -7.00 -7.66
N LYS A 109 -4.93 -6.93 -7.67
CA LYS A 109 -5.76 -7.73 -8.58
C LYS A 109 -5.48 -7.38 -10.04
N ASP A 110 -5.81 -8.30 -10.93
CA ASP A 110 -5.91 -7.95 -12.36
C ASP A 110 -7.06 -6.93 -12.55
N ASP A 111 -6.87 -6.00 -13.47
CA ASP A 111 -7.76 -4.84 -13.64
C ASP A 111 -7.94 -4.01 -12.34
N CYS A 112 -6.89 -3.86 -11.54
CA CYS A 112 -6.93 -2.96 -10.38
C CYS A 112 -7.24 -1.51 -10.80
N LYS A 113 -7.68 -0.70 -9.84
CA LYS A 113 -7.98 0.72 -10.04
C LYS A 113 -7.09 1.54 -9.12
N LEU A 114 -6.30 2.43 -9.72
CA LEU A 114 -5.60 3.48 -8.99
C LEU A 114 -6.44 4.75 -9.09
N LEU A 115 -6.81 5.32 -7.95
CA LEU A 115 -7.37 6.66 -7.86
C LEU A 115 -6.33 7.58 -7.23
N SER A 116 -5.86 8.57 -7.99
CA SER A 116 -4.82 9.53 -7.57
C SER A 116 -5.40 10.95 -7.60
N LEU A 117 -5.54 11.55 -6.42
CA LEU A 117 -6.22 12.84 -6.23
C LEU A 117 -5.20 13.88 -5.76
N GLY A 118 -5.23 15.05 -6.39
CA GLY A 118 -4.22 16.11 -6.24
C GLY A 118 -2.94 15.72 -6.95
N LEU A 119 -2.97 15.84 -8.27
CA LEU A 119 -1.82 15.53 -9.12
C LEU A 119 -0.86 16.71 -9.19
N HIS A 120 -1.38 17.93 -9.41
CA HIS A 120 -0.60 19.14 -9.62
C HIS A 120 0.63 18.95 -10.55
N ASP A 121 0.44 18.24 -11.67
CA ASP A 121 1.48 17.82 -12.62
C ASP A 121 2.58 16.87 -12.08
N GLN A 122 2.49 16.44 -10.82
CA GLN A 122 3.38 15.49 -10.16
C GLN A 122 2.80 14.08 -10.25
N ILE A 123 3.27 13.31 -11.22
CA ILE A 123 2.77 11.96 -11.54
C ILE A 123 3.83 10.87 -11.39
N GLU A 124 4.94 11.15 -10.70
CA GLU A 124 6.02 10.19 -10.46
C GLU A 124 5.53 8.96 -9.71
N TYR A 125 4.66 9.16 -8.71
CA TYR A 125 3.99 8.07 -8.00
C TYR A 125 3.19 7.19 -8.98
N ASP A 126 2.37 7.81 -9.81
CA ASP A 126 1.45 7.17 -10.74
C ASP A 126 2.20 6.34 -11.80
N LEU A 127 3.29 6.89 -12.34
CA LEU A 127 4.19 6.20 -13.26
C LEU A 127 4.86 5.00 -12.59
N HIS A 128 5.42 5.22 -11.39
CA HIS A 128 6.15 4.19 -10.67
C HIS A 128 5.22 3.04 -10.24
N ILE A 129 4.03 3.34 -9.71
CA ILE A 129 3.07 2.30 -9.31
C ILE A 129 2.51 1.55 -10.52
N TYR A 130 2.32 2.23 -11.66
CA TYR A 130 1.88 1.58 -12.90
C TYR A 130 2.85 0.49 -13.34
N ASP A 131 4.16 0.74 -13.32
CA ASP A 131 5.14 -0.28 -13.70
C ASP A 131 5.32 -1.36 -12.61
N VAL A 132 5.35 -1.00 -11.32
CA VAL A 132 5.56 -1.97 -10.22
C VAL A 132 4.39 -2.94 -10.08
N THR A 133 3.17 -2.50 -10.38
CA THR A 133 1.97 -3.35 -10.41
C THR A 133 1.92 -4.28 -11.63
N GLY A 134 2.92 -4.23 -12.52
CA GLY A 134 2.90 -4.95 -13.78
C GLY A 134 1.85 -4.41 -14.74
N ARG A 135 1.51 -3.11 -14.64
CA ARG A 135 0.54 -2.39 -15.49
C ARG A 135 -0.88 -2.94 -15.40
N LYS A 136 -1.19 -3.57 -14.28
CA LYS A 136 -2.53 -4.14 -14.02
C LYS A 136 -3.56 -3.07 -13.69
N CYS A 137 -3.12 -1.90 -13.22
CA CYS A 137 -4.04 -0.87 -12.75
C CYS A 137 -4.45 0.07 -13.87
N LYS A 138 -5.74 0.36 -13.97
CA LYS A 138 -6.26 1.51 -14.71
C LYS A 138 -6.17 2.75 -13.84
N LEU A 139 -5.57 3.80 -14.37
CA LEU A 139 -5.30 5.04 -13.64
C LEU A 139 -6.46 6.01 -13.78
N ILE A 140 -6.86 6.60 -12.66
CA ILE A 140 -7.87 7.65 -12.57
C ILE A 140 -7.25 8.79 -11.77
N GLY A 141 -6.88 9.85 -12.48
CA GLY A 141 -6.28 11.04 -11.92
C GLY A 141 -7.29 12.17 -11.83
N ALA A 142 -7.20 12.98 -10.78
CA ALA A 142 -8.04 14.17 -10.66
C ALA A 142 -7.31 15.30 -9.94
N ASP A 143 -7.56 16.53 -10.39
CA ASP A 143 -6.98 17.74 -9.83
C ASP A 143 -7.92 18.93 -10.01
N ILE A 144 -7.69 20.02 -9.29
CA ILE A 144 -8.45 21.26 -9.48
C ILE A 144 -8.19 21.86 -10.86
N ASP A 145 -6.94 21.77 -11.34
CA ASP A 145 -6.51 22.37 -12.59
C ASP A 145 -6.27 21.33 -13.70
N PRO A 146 -6.48 21.70 -14.98
CA PRO A 146 -6.05 20.87 -16.09
C PRO A 146 -4.55 20.63 -16.05
N GLN A 147 -4.15 19.37 -16.20
CA GLN A 147 -2.75 18.98 -16.24
C GLN A 147 -2.06 19.47 -17.53
N ASN A 148 -0.76 19.73 -17.46
CA ASN A 148 0.02 20.18 -18.61
C ASN A 148 0.07 19.12 -19.73
N ALA A 149 0.58 19.51 -20.90
CA ALA A 149 0.59 18.64 -22.08
C ALA A 149 1.39 17.35 -21.88
N THR A 150 2.52 17.42 -21.18
CA THR A 150 3.37 16.27 -20.87
C THR A 150 2.65 15.29 -19.97
N THR A 151 2.08 15.78 -18.86
CA THR A 151 1.31 14.98 -17.91
C THR A 151 0.13 14.29 -18.58
N ARG A 152 -0.64 15.03 -19.41
CA ARG A 152 -1.76 14.47 -20.17
C ARG A 152 -1.34 13.36 -21.13
N ALA A 153 -0.26 13.57 -21.88
CA ALA A 153 0.26 12.57 -22.81
C ALA A 153 0.75 11.30 -22.11
N LEU A 154 1.38 11.44 -20.93
CA LEU A 154 1.81 10.29 -20.12
C LEU A 154 0.62 9.51 -19.58
N TYR A 155 -0.41 10.19 -19.07
CA TYR A 155 -1.65 9.56 -18.63
C TYR A 155 -2.36 8.81 -19.76
N GLU A 156 -2.45 9.43 -20.94
CA GLU A 156 -3.03 8.78 -22.13
C GLU A 156 -2.25 7.51 -22.53
N LYS A 157 -0.91 7.55 -22.50
CA LYS A 157 -0.05 6.40 -22.78
C LYS A 157 -0.25 5.25 -21.78
N MET A 158 -0.60 5.55 -20.53
CA MET A 158 -0.96 4.56 -19.51
C MET A 158 -2.43 4.14 -19.58
N ASN A 159 -3.18 4.61 -20.57
CA ASN A 159 -4.63 4.43 -20.69
C ASN A 159 -5.39 4.94 -19.44
N GLY A 160 -4.87 6.00 -18.83
CA GLY A 160 -5.43 6.67 -17.67
C GLY A 160 -6.50 7.69 -18.05
N LYS A 161 -7.37 8.02 -17.09
CA LYS A 161 -8.39 9.07 -17.22
C LYS A 161 -8.06 10.23 -16.31
N LEU A 162 -8.27 11.45 -16.80
CA LEU A 162 -8.07 12.68 -16.03
C LEU A 162 -9.41 13.40 -15.84
N PHE A 163 -9.63 13.87 -14.62
CA PHE A 163 -10.77 14.71 -14.24
C PHE A 163 -10.28 16.06 -13.72
N VAL A 164 -11.04 17.11 -14.02
CA VAL A 164 -10.72 18.48 -13.60
C VAL A 164 -11.86 19.03 -12.77
N GLY A 165 -11.53 19.58 -11.61
CA GLY A 165 -12.45 20.28 -10.72
C GLY A 165 -12.06 20.10 -9.26
N GLN A 166 -12.45 21.08 -8.44
CA GLN A 166 -12.17 21.06 -7.01
C GLN A 166 -12.84 19.85 -6.31
N ILE A 167 -12.04 19.14 -5.51
CA ILE A 167 -12.45 17.95 -4.76
C ILE A 167 -12.64 18.34 -3.28
N PRO A 168 -13.73 17.92 -2.60
CA PRO A 168 -14.83 17.12 -3.11
C PRO A 168 -15.99 17.96 -3.69
N ILE A 169 -15.92 19.29 -3.64
CA ILE A 169 -16.97 20.19 -4.13
C ILE A 169 -16.36 21.12 -5.18
N PRO A 170 -16.91 21.17 -6.42
CA PRO A 170 -18.11 20.49 -6.89
C PRO A 170 -17.88 19.03 -7.36
N LEU A 171 -16.64 18.56 -7.41
CA LEU A 171 -16.28 17.24 -7.95
C LEU A 171 -16.05 16.22 -6.83
N SER A 172 -17.08 15.47 -6.47
CA SER A 172 -16.95 14.48 -5.40
C SER A 172 -16.16 13.23 -5.85
N ILE A 173 -15.41 12.63 -4.92
CA ILE A 173 -14.63 11.42 -5.19
C ILE A 173 -15.51 10.25 -5.71
N PRO A 174 -16.70 9.99 -5.14
CA PRO A 174 -17.65 9.02 -5.72
C PRO A 174 -18.07 9.34 -7.16
N SER A 175 -18.18 10.61 -7.54
CA SER A 175 -18.56 11.03 -8.89
C SER A 175 -17.44 10.72 -9.89
N ILE A 176 -16.19 11.00 -9.53
CA ILE A 176 -15.00 10.64 -10.32
C ILE A 176 -14.99 9.13 -10.57
N LEU A 177 -15.13 8.33 -9.52
CA LEU A 177 -15.09 6.87 -9.62
C LEU A 177 -16.20 6.34 -10.54
N ARG A 178 -17.45 6.77 -10.36
CA ARG A 178 -18.57 6.35 -11.22
C ARG A 178 -18.39 6.77 -12.68
N LYS A 179 -17.97 8.02 -12.94
CA LYS A 179 -17.73 8.50 -14.31
C LYS A 179 -16.57 7.77 -14.99
N SER A 180 -15.61 7.26 -14.22
CA SER A 180 -14.53 6.43 -14.75
C SER A 180 -15.02 5.03 -15.16
N GLY A 181 -16.18 4.58 -14.66
CA GLY A 181 -16.72 3.23 -14.84
C GLY A 181 -16.19 2.22 -13.80
N ALA A 182 -15.53 2.68 -12.74
CA ALA A 182 -15.04 1.84 -11.66
C ALA A 182 -16.07 1.70 -10.52
N SER A 183 -16.03 0.55 -9.84
CA SER A 183 -16.89 0.22 -8.70
C SER A 183 -16.10 -0.10 -7.42
N GLU A 184 -14.78 -0.17 -7.50
CA GLU A 184 -13.87 -0.35 -6.38
C GLU A 184 -12.55 0.36 -6.67
N VAL A 185 -11.80 0.67 -5.61
CA VAL A 185 -10.47 1.27 -5.69
C VAL A 185 -9.48 0.34 -5.01
N GLU A 186 -8.49 -0.12 -5.75
CA GLU A 186 -7.46 -0.98 -5.19
C GLU A 186 -6.44 -0.14 -4.41
N LEU A 187 -6.00 0.96 -5.01
CA LEU A 187 -5.05 1.91 -4.46
C LEU A 187 -5.64 3.32 -4.52
N LEU A 188 -5.77 3.99 -3.39
CA LEU A 188 -6.18 5.39 -3.29
C LEU A 188 -5.00 6.24 -2.83
N LYS A 189 -4.48 7.12 -3.67
CA LYS A 189 -3.64 8.25 -3.25
C LYS A 189 -4.54 9.48 -3.12
N ILE A 190 -4.53 10.11 -1.96
CA ILE A 190 -5.32 11.31 -1.70
C ILE A 190 -4.45 12.37 -1.02
N ASP A 191 -4.31 13.50 -1.70
CA ASP A 191 -3.52 14.64 -1.27
C ASP A 191 -4.17 15.89 -1.85
N ILE A 192 -5.15 16.45 -1.14
CA ILE A 192 -6.06 17.49 -1.67
C ILE A 192 -6.25 18.64 -0.67
N GLU A 193 -5.21 18.95 0.10
CA GLU A 193 -5.09 20.20 0.89
C GLU A 193 -6.29 20.48 1.82
N GLY A 194 -6.70 19.50 2.61
CA GLY A 194 -7.85 19.57 3.51
C GLY A 194 -9.17 19.10 2.91
N GLY A 195 -9.24 18.84 1.60
CA GLY A 195 -10.40 18.22 0.96
C GLY A 195 -10.69 16.81 1.48
N GLU A 196 -9.70 16.13 2.06
CA GLU A 196 -9.80 14.77 2.59
C GLU A 196 -10.81 14.64 3.73
N PHE A 197 -10.97 15.70 4.56
CA PHE A 197 -11.86 15.70 5.72
C PHE A 197 -13.34 15.58 5.35
N ILE A 198 -13.70 16.01 4.14
CA ILE A 198 -15.07 15.98 3.63
C ILE A 198 -15.21 14.91 2.55
N GLY A 199 -14.16 14.71 1.74
CA GLY A 199 -14.22 13.86 0.55
C GLY A 199 -14.09 12.38 0.82
N LEU A 200 -13.34 11.97 1.85
CA LEU A 200 -12.96 10.57 2.03
C LEU A 200 -14.11 9.68 2.51
N GLU A 201 -14.85 10.08 3.57
CA GLU A 201 -15.91 9.25 4.14
C GLU A 201 -16.99 8.83 3.12
N PRO A 202 -17.51 9.75 2.27
CA PRO A 202 -18.46 9.36 1.23
C PRO A 202 -17.93 8.30 0.26
N LEU A 203 -16.62 8.29 -0.03
CA LEU A 203 -16.03 7.23 -0.86
C LEU A 203 -16.02 5.90 -0.14
N ILE A 204 -15.37 5.82 1.03
CA ILE A 204 -15.11 4.54 1.72
C ILE A 204 -16.36 3.93 2.36
N ARG A 205 -17.42 4.72 2.55
CA ARG A 205 -18.73 4.23 2.97
C ARG A 205 -19.46 3.49 1.84
N ASP A 206 -19.37 4.02 0.62
CA ASP A 206 -20.22 3.59 -0.50
C ASP A 206 -19.47 2.67 -1.48
N PHE A 207 -18.13 2.64 -1.43
CA PHE A 207 -17.28 1.85 -2.33
C PHE A 207 -16.22 1.08 -1.56
N TYR A 208 -15.84 -0.08 -2.09
CA TYR A 208 -14.73 -0.85 -1.57
C TYR A 208 -13.40 -0.18 -1.94
N VAL A 209 -12.57 0.09 -0.94
CA VAL A 209 -11.21 0.63 -1.11
C VAL A 209 -10.23 -0.27 -0.36
N CYS A 210 -9.16 -0.72 -1.03
CA CYS A 210 -8.19 -1.62 -0.41
C CYS A 210 -7.09 -0.90 0.38
N GLN A 211 -6.26 -0.11 -0.30
CA GLN A 211 -5.21 0.68 0.33
C GLN A 211 -5.50 2.17 0.21
N ILE A 212 -5.26 2.91 1.30
CA ILE A 212 -5.33 4.37 1.36
C ILE A 212 -3.95 4.89 1.67
N LEU A 213 -3.47 5.80 0.84
CA LEU A 213 -2.22 6.54 0.95
C LEU A 213 -2.62 8.01 1.02
N ILE A 214 -2.60 8.56 2.22
CA ILE A 214 -3.18 9.86 2.51
C ILE A 214 -2.18 10.73 3.23
N GLU A 215 -2.04 11.97 2.78
CA GLU A 215 -1.47 13.03 3.59
C GLU A 215 -2.60 13.77 4.30
N ILE A 216 -2.46 13.94 5.62
CA ILE A 216 -3.44 14.68 6.42
C ILE A 216 -2.81 15.98 6.89
N HIS A 217 -3.55 17.07 6.70
CA HIS A 217 -3.11 18.42 7.07
C HIS A 217 -3.83 18.92 8.32
N GLY A 218 -3.10 19.48 9.29
CA GLY A 218 -3.68 20.30 10.35
C GLY A 218 -3.45 19.77 11.77
N PHE A 219 -4.35 20.13 12.70
CA PHE A 219 -4.15 19.88 14.12
C PHE A 219 -4.22 18.39 14.49
N PRO A 220 -3.52 17.94 15.54
CA PRO A 220 -3.59 16.56 16.04
C PRO A 220 -5.02 16.03 16.28
N THR A 221 -5.95 16.89 16.69
CA THR A 221 -7.38 16.55 16.83
C THR A 221 -8.04 16.19 15.50
N ILE A 222 -7.69 16.92 14.44
CA ILE A 222 -8.21 16.75 13.08
C ILE A 222 -7.64 15.47 12.47
N HIS A 223 -6.34 15.23 12.63
CA HIS A 223 -5.70 13.96 12.30
C HIS A 223 -6.40 12.78 12.97
N LEU A 224 -6.58 12.83 14.29
CA LEU A 224 -7.24 11.75 15.01
C LEU A 224 -8.69 11.55 14.55
N ALA A 225 -9.43 12.62 14.22
CA ALA A 225 -10.80 12.52 13.73
C ALA A 225 -10.87 11.75 12.40
N LEU A 226 -10.01 12.06 11.44
CA LEU A 226 -9.99 11.36 10.15
C LEU A 226 -9.47 9.92 10.28
N LEU A 227 -8.46 9.68 11.13
CA LEU A 227 -8.01 8.31 11.44
C LEU A 227 -9.14 7.47 12.05
N LYS A 228 -9.97 8.04 12.94
CA LYS A 228 -11.14 7.35 13.52
C LYS A 228 -12.18 7.00 12.45
N ILE A 229 -12.43 7.89 11.50
CA ILE A 229 -13.32 7.61 10.35
C ILE A 229 -12.79 6.41 9.58
N MET A 230 -11.52 6.39 9.19
CA MET A 230 -10.93 5.25 8.47
C MET A 230 -10.96 3.96 9.32
N SER A 231 -10.67 4.05 10.62
CA SER A 231 -10.73 2.89 11.53
C SER A 231 -12.14 2.29 11.63
N LYS A 232 -13.18 3.14 11.67
CA LYS A 232 -14.60 2.76 11.65
C LYS A 232 -14.96 1.95 10.39
N TYR A 233 -14.37 2.26 9.23
CA TYR A 233 -14.58 1.51 7.98
C TYR A 233 -13.56 0.37 7.77
N GLY A 234 -12.87 -0.06 8.83
CA GLY A 234 -12.02 -1.26 8.78
C GLY A 234 -10.61 -1.04 8.25
N PHE A 235 -10.13 0.20 8.16
CA PHE A 235 -8.74 0.47 7.76
C PHE A 235 -7.79 0.43 8.95
N ARG A 236 -6.59 -0.13 8.74
CA ARG A 236 -5.52 -0.28 9.74
C ARG A 236 -4.22 0.32 9.22
N ILE A 237 -3.58 1.12 10.07
CA ILE A 237 -2.34 1.82 9.72
C ILE A 237 -1.19 0.80 9.60
N PHE A 238 -0.48 0.79 8.49
CA PHE A 238 0.78 0.03 8.32
C PHE A 238 1.99 0.93 8.07
N ASN A 239 1.78 2.24 7.83
CA ASN A 239 2.85 3.23 7.77
C ASN A 239 2.42 4.57 8.37
N VAL A 240 3.36 5.24 9.04
CA VAL A 240 3.25 6.61 9.56
C VAL A 240 4.54 7.31 9.17
N GLU A 241 4.45 8.41 8.44
CA GLU A 241 5.60 9.16 7.95
C GLU A 241 5.33 10.67 8.11
N PRO A 242 5.85 11.30 9.18
CA PRO A 242 5.76 12.75 9.34
C PRO A 242 6.45 13.46 8.18
N ASN A 243 5.81 14.48 7.62
CA ASN A 243 6.37 15.24 6.52
C ASN A 243 7.49 16.18 7.06
N PRO A 244 8.74 16.06 6.60
CA PRO A 244 9.83 16.91 7.08
C PRO A 244 9.72 18.37 6.63
N GLN A 245 8.96 18.66 5.57
CA GLN A 245 8.76 20.01 5.03
C GLN A 245 7.50 20.68 5.58
N CYS A 246 6.55 19.90 6.10
CA CYS A 246 5.35 20.41 6.77
C CYS A 246 5.20 19.81 8.18
N TYR A 247 5.51 20.61 9.20
CA TYR A 247 5.50 20.15 10.60
C TYR A 247 4.11 19.75 11.14
N PHE A 248 3.03 20.13 10.44
CA PHE A 248 1.64 19.80 10.77
C PHE A 248 1.02 18.79 9.80
N CYS A 249 1.82 18.21 8.91
CA CYS A 249 1.40 17.21 7.95
C CYS A 249 2.03 15.85 8.27
N CYS A 250 1.29 14.79 7.97
CA CYS A 250 1.79 13.43 8.11
C CYS A 250 1.14 12.55 7.06
N GLU A 251 1.96 11.72 6.44
CA GLU A 251 1.49 10.67 5.57
C GLU A 251 1.14 9.42 6.38
N TYR A 252 -0.01 8.85 6.04
CA TYR A 252 -0.46 7.57 6.55
C TYR A 252 -0.71 6.62 5.41
N SER A 253 -0.33 5.36 5.63
CA SER A 253 -0.68 4.28 4.71
C SER A 253 -1.49 3.25 5.49
N LEU A 254 -2.70 3.01 4.99
CA LEU A 254 -3.69 2.17 5.65
C LEU A 254 -4.18 1.09 4.70
N ILE A 255 -4.50 -0.07 5.25
CA ILE A 255 -5.07 -1.19 4.50
C ILE A 255 -6.40 -1.61 5.13
N ASN A 256 -7.39 -1.88 4.29
CA ASN A 256 -8.65 -2.45 4.72
C ASN A 256 -8.43 -3.89 5.22
N GLU A 257 -9.06 -4.25 6.35
CA GLU A 257 -8.97 -5.59 6.93
C GLU A 257 -9.32 -6.70 5.92
N PHE A 258 -10.26 -6.45 5.00
CA PHE A 258 -10.63 -7.41 3.97
C PHE A 258 -9.54 -7.61 2.89
N CYS A 259 -8.59 -6.69 2.75
CA CYS A 259 -7.49 -6.81 1.79
C CYS A 259 -6.22 -7.39 2.42
N MET A 260 -6.18 -7.58 3.75
CA MET A 260 -4.95 -8.01 4.43
C MET A 260 -4.41 -9.33 3.89
N THR A 261 -5.27 -10.32 3.67
CA THR A 261 -4.86 -11.62 3.10
C THR A 261 -4.28 -11.47 1.71
N GLN A 262 -4.88 -10.64 0.84
CA GLN A 262 -4.39 -10.41 -0.52
C GLN A 262 -2.97 -9.85 -0.52
N TYR A 263 -2.67 -8.90 0.36
CA TYR A 263 -1.37 -8.23 0.43
C TYR A 263 -0.36 -8.91 1.36
N GLY A 264 -0.74 -10.01 2.01
CA GLY A 264 0.11 -10.70 2.99
C GLY A 264 0.33 -9.87 4.27
N VAL A 265 -0.63 -9.04 4.63
CA VAL A 265 -0.56 -8.20 5.83
C VAL A 265 -0.98 -8.99 7.06
N PHE A 266 -0.20 -8.85 8.12
CA PHE A 266 -0.48 -9.46 9.41
C PHE A 266 -1.08 -8.46 10.40
N PRO A 267 -2.25 -8.72 10.99
CA PRO A 267 -2.89 -7.76 11.88
C PRO A 267 -2.16 -7.70 13.24
N LEU A 268 -1.96 -6.49 13.77
CA LEU A 268 -1.38 -6.27 15.10
C LEU A 268 -2.48 -5.97 16.12
N ALA A 269 -2.62 -4.72 16.56
CA ALA A 269 -3.65 -4.30 17.49
C ALA A 269 -4.24 -2.96 17.07
N ILE A 270 -5.55 -2.81 17.26
CA ILE A 270 -6.27 -1.57 16.97
C ILE A 270 -6.03 -0.58 18.12
N VAL A 271 -5.33 0.50 17.82
CA VAL A 271 -5.03 1.62 18.72
C VAL A 271 -6.00 2.77 18.46
N ILE A 272 -6.27 3.10 17.20
CA ILE A 272 -7.22 4.15 16.81
C ILE A 272 -8.63 3.76 17.28
N PRO A 273 -9.31 4.59 18.07
CA PRO A 273 -10.67 4.29 18.51
C PRO A 273 -11.62 4.18 17.32
N GLN A 274 -12.53 3.22 17.35
CA GLN A 274 -13.67 3.20 16.45
C GLN A 274 -14.77 4.07 17.07
N MET A 275 -15.40 4.93 16.27
CA MET A 275 -16.58 5.71 16.71
C MET A 275 -17.83 4.85 16.72
#